data_AF-A0A4V3IGP0-F1
#
_entry.id   AF-A0A4V3IGP0-F1
#
_cell.length_a   1.000
_cell.length_b   1.000
_cell.length_c   1.000
_cell.angle_alpha   90.00
_cell.angle_beta   90.00
_cell.angle_gamma   90.00
#
_symmetry.space_group_name_H-M   'P 1'
#
loop_
_entity.id
_entity.type
_entity.pdbx_description
1 polymer ?
#
loop_
_entity_poly.entity_id
_entity_poly.type
_entity_poly.pdbx_seq_one_letter_code
_entity_poly.pdbx_strand_id
1 'polypeptide(L)' 'MPGLRFLARGVSPTEAAAVSAVLHGLVREEGDNLRQAPVRGQSAWQRSQRSVRVALTPGAGRWRGFSA' A
#
# COMPACT_ATOMS: atom_id res chain seq x y z
N MET A 1 -22.43 -14.63 1.27
CA MET A 1 -22.51 -13.20 0.89
C MET A 1 -23.76 -12.65 1.55
N PRO A 2 -23.67 -11.57 2.36
CA PRO A 2 -24.89 -10.92 2.86
C PRO A 2 -25.74 -10.49 1.66
N GLY A 3 -27.05 -10.70 1.74
CA GLY A 3 -27.98 -10.33 0.67
C GLY A 3 -28.18 -8.82 0.57
N LEU A 4 -28.36 -8.30 -0.65
CA LEU A 4 -28.73 -6.90 -0.90
C LEU A 4 -30.22 -6.69 -0.66
N ARG A 5 -30.58 -5.62 0.05
CA ARG A 5 -31.98 -5.23 0.29
C ARG A 5 -32.18 -3.77 -0.09
N PHE A 6 -33.12 -3.53 -1.00
CA PHE A 6 -33.50 -2.19 -1.44
C PHE A 6 -34.60 -1.64 -0.53
N LEU A 7 -34.36 -0.50 0.11
CA LEU A 7 -35.35 0.19 0.95
C LEU A 7 -36.13 1.27 0.20
N ALA A 8 -35.66 1.66 -0.99
CA ALA A 8 -36.34 2.61 -1.86
C ALA A 8 -37.65 2.01 -2.42
N ARG A 9 -38.65 2.87 -2.65
CA ARG A 9 -39.91 2.47 -3.29
C ARG A 9 -39.77 2.52 -4.81
N GLY A 10 -40.48 1.65 -5.51
CA GLY A 10 -40.60 1.69 -6.97
C GLY A 10 -39.35 1.26 -7.74
N VAL A 11 -38.40 0.55 -7.11
CA VAL A 11 -37.20 0.05 -7.77
C VAL A 11 -37.59 -1.01 -8.80
N SER A 12 -37.29 -0.75 -10.07
CA SER A 12 -37.52 -1.70 -11.14
C SER A 12 -36.51 -2.86 -11.11
N PRO A 13 -36.84 -4.01 -11.73
CA PRO A 13 -35.90 -5.12 -11.84
C PRO A 13 -34.58 -4.73 -12.52
N THR A 14 -34.65 -3.85 -13.52
CA THR A 14 -33.48 -3.35 -14.25
C THR A 14 -32.58 -2.49 -13.37
N GLU A 15 -33.16 -1.57 -12.58
CA GLU A 15 -32.38 -0.75 -11.65
C GLU A 15 -31.75 -1.59 -10.55
N ALA A 16 -32.50 -2.54 -9.99
CA ALA A 16 -31.97 -3.47 -8.99
C ALA A 16 -30.78 -4.28 -9.55
N ALA A 17 -30.88 -4.76 -10.80
CA ALA A 17 -29.81 -5.48 -11.47
C ALA A 17 -28.59 -4.57 -11.72
N ALA A 18 -28.80 -3.35 -12.22
CA ALA A 18 -27.72 -2.40 -12.49
C ALA A 18 -26.96 -2.02 -11.21
N VAL A 19 -27.67 -1.67 -10.14
CA VAL A 19 -27.04 -1.33 -8.85
C VAL A 19 -26.30 -2.53 -8.26
N SER A 20 -26.90 -3.71 -8.32
CA SER A 20 -26.25 -4.94 -7.84
C SER A 20 -24.96 -5.22 -8.62
N ALA A 21 -24.97 -5.07 -9.94
CA ALA A 21 -23.78 -5.27 -10.77
C ALA A 21 -22.66 -4.30 -10.41
N VAL A 22 -22.97 -3.02 -10.21
CA VAL A 22 -21.99 -2.00 -9.78
C VAL A 22 -21.40 -2.35 -8.42
N LEU A 23 -22.23 -2.65 -7.42
CA LEU A 23 -21.76 -3.00 -6.08
C LEU A 23 -20.92 -4.28 -6.08
N HIS A 24 -21.31 -5.29 -6.85
CA HIS A 24 -20.51 -6.51 -7.03
C HIS A 24 -19.17 -6.22 -7.70
N GLY A 25 -19.14 -5.34 -8.70
CA GLY A 25 -17.91 -4.88 -9.35
C GLY A 25 -16.95 -4.23 -8.34
N LEU A 26 -17.44 -3.26 -7.57
CA LEU A 26 -16.65 -2.54 -6.57
C LEU A 26 -16.09 -3.45 -5.48
N VAL A 27 -16.90 -4.36 -4.94
CA VAL A 27 -16.44 -5.33 -3.92
C VAL A 27 -15.36 -6.26 -4.49
N ARG A 28 -15.49 -6.66 -5.76
CA ARG A 28 -14.49 -7.48 -6.42
C ARG A 28 -13.19 -6.72 -6.62
N GLU A 29 -13.26 -5.48 -7.11
CA GLU A 29 -12.11 -4.62 -7.33
C GLU A 29 -11.35 -4.35 -6.02
N GLU A 30 -12.06 -4.04 -4.94
CA GLU A 30 -11.44 -3.86 -3.61
C GLU A 30 -10.75 -5.15 -3.14
N GLY A 31 -11.39 -6.31 -3.34
CA GLY A 31 -10.78 -7.60 -3.03
C GLY A 31 -9.54 -7.90 -3.88
N ASP A 32 -9.55 -7.53 -5.15
CA ASP A 32 -8.40 -7.66 -6.05
C ASP A 32 -7.26 -6.71 -5.64
N ASN A 33 -7.57 -5.46 -5.28
CA ASN A 33 -6.60 -4.50 -4.77
C ASN A 33 -5.95 -5.00 -3.46
N LEU A 34 -6.72 -5.55 -2.52
CA LEU A 34 -6.19 -6.16 -1.31
C LEU A 34 -5.30 -7.38 -1.58
N ARG A 35 -5.60 -8.17 -2.62
CA ARG A 35 -4.74 -9.30 -3.06
C ARG A 35 -3.48 -8.83 -3.77
N GLN A 36 -3.56 -7.74 -4.53
CA GLN A 36 -2.44 -7.15 -5.26
C GLN A 36 -1.54 -6.27 -4.37
N ALA A 37 -2.06 -5.81 -3.24
CA ALA A 37 -1.28 -5.08 -2.26
C ALA A 37 -0.05 -5.92 -1.90
N PRO A 38 1.18 -5.39 -2.14
CA PRO A 38 2.37 -6.15 -1.84
C PRO A 38 2.33 -6.54 -0.38
N VAL A 39 2.55 -7.84 -0.11
CA VAL A 39 2.72 -8.36 1.25
C VAL A 39 3.66 -7.41 1.98
N ARG A 40 3.27 -6.93 3.16
CA ARG A 40 4.08 -6.04 4.00
C ARG A 40 5.34 -6.76 4.50
N GLY A 41 6.24 -7.11 3.59
CA GLY A 41 7.60 -7.55 3.85
C GLY A 41 8.54 -6.34 3.81
N GLN A 42 9.80 -6.57 4.18
CA GLN A 42 10.82 -5.53 4.05
C GLN A 42 10.98 -5.13 2.58
N SER A 43 10.83 -3.82 2.31
CA SER A 43 11.06 -3.25 0.99
C SER A 43 12.52 -3.47 0.56
N ALA A 44 12.77 -3.43 -0.75
CA ALA A 44 14.15 -3.51 -1.26
C ALA A 44 15.05 -2.42 -0.67
N TRP A 45 14.49 -1.23 -0.43
CA TRP A 45 15.17 -0.14 0.26
C TRP A 45 15.51 -0.50 1.71
N GLN A 46 14.55 -1.03 2.49
CA GLN A 46 14.78 -1.51 3.86
C GLN A 46 15.84 -2.62 3.89
N ARG A 47 15.82 -3.57 2.95
CA ARG A 47 16.87 -4.62 2.83
C ARG A 47 18.25 -4.05 2.52
N SER A 48 18.33 -2.92 1.82
CA SER A 48 19.59 -2.26 1.45
C SER A 48 20.09 -1.24 2.47
N GLN A 49 19.33 -0.95 3.54
CA GLN A 49 19.79 -0.03 4.58
C GLN A 49 20.99 -0.62 5.31
N ARG A 50 22.17 -0.04 5.06
CA ARG A 50 23.38 -0.32 5.83
C ARG A 50 23.44 0.60 7.05
N SER A 51 24.06 0.12 8.12
CA SER A 51 24.32 0.94 9.30
C SER A 51 25.08 2.22 8.91
N VAL A 52 24.69 3.36 9.49
CA VAL A 52 25.44 4.61 9.36
C VAL A 52 26.86 4.36 9.86
N ARG A 53 27.87 4.79 9.07
CA ARG A 53 29.27 4.66 9.48
C ARG A 53 29.51 5.49 10.74
N VAL A 54 30.16 4.89 11.72
CA VAL A 54 30.56 5.60 12.95
C VAL A 54 31.62 6.65 12.61
N ALA A 55 31.66 7.72 13.38
CA ALA A 55 32.73 8.72 13.30
C ALA A 55 34.09 8.01 13.39
N LEU A 56 34.91 8.19 12.36
CA LEU A 56 36.25 7.65 12.32
C LEU A 56 37.14 8.54 13.18
N THR A 57 37.74 7.98 14.23
CA THR A 57 38.72 8.71 15.04
C THR A 57 40.09 8.65 14.38
N PRO A 58 40.78 9.79 14.18
CA PRO A 58 42.19 9.80 13.78
C PRO A 58 43.08 8.92 14.63
N GLY A 59 43.97 8.17 13.99
CA GLY A 59 45.24 7.82 14.63
C GLY A 59 46.18 9.03 14.70
N ALA A 60 47.20 8.93 15.55
CA ALA A 60 48.26 9.93 15.64
C ALA A 60 48.89 10.15 14.25
N GLY A 61 48.61 11.32 13.67
CA GLY A 61 49.26 11.79 12.44
C GLY A 61 48.41 11.91 11.18
N ARG A 62 47.07 11.79 11.17
CA ARG A 62 46.28 12.16 9.96
C ARG A 62 44.76 12.30 10.15
N TRP A 63 44.26 13.52 9.94
CA TRP A 63 43.17 13.81 8.98
C TRP A 63 43.67 14.93 8.09
N ARG A 64 43.56 14.77 6.77
CA ARG A 64 43.76 15.92 5.89
C ARG A 64 42.53 16.81 6.07
N GLY A 65 42.73 17.92 6.80
CA GLY A 65 41.74 18.98 6.92
C GLY A 65 41.41 19.53 5.54
N PHE A 66 40.11 19.69 5.25
CA PHE A 66 39.69 20.58 4.18
C PHE A 66 39.92 22.00 4.69
N SER A 67 40.92 22.69 4.14
CA SER A 67 41.01 24.14 4.28
C SER A 67 39.91 24.79 3.44
N ALA A 68 39.30 25.83 4.01
CA ALA A 68 38.28 26.68 3.39
C ALA A 68 38.77 27.38 2.12
#